data_AF-A0A5D2D950-F1
#
_entry.id   AF-A0A5D2D950-F1
#
_cell.length_a   1.000
_cell.length_b   1.000
_cell.length_c   1.000
_cell.angle_alpha   90.00
_cell.angle_beta   90.00
_cell.angle_gamma   90.00
#
_symmetry.space_group_name_H-M   'P 1'
#
loop_
_entity.id
_entity.type
_entity.pdbx_description
1 polymer ?
#
loop_
_entity_poly.entity_id
_entity_poly.type
_entity_poly.pdbx_seq_one_letter_code
_entity_poly.pdbx_strand_id
1 'polypeptide(L)'
;MEWKWYLWFIRMAVMLLVLERCSWCTTDACLEHERIALLHLKPFFNYGNQLQSWVEVKGSDCCKWERVECNTTTRRLIQLSLNSTIWLYNMEYDMDNRNLNAWYLNASMFLPFEELKRLYLSGNAMGGNLENEGFQLLSRLNNLETLDLSWNSLKNSILFHMRNLSSLKTLRLRRNQLKGRLDHIQGLNNLTNLKYLDLSDNNIESISNQGLSNLTNLKKLDLRWNQIESFQSFKDLSDNELKDLVIHQGII
;
A
#
# COMPACT_ATOMS: atom_id res chain seq x y z
N MET A 1 -22.85 -1.98 59.37
CA MET A 1 -21.57 -1.50 58.79
C MET A 1 -20.87 -2.56 57.92
N GLU A 2 -21.38 -3.79 57.82
CA GLU A 2 -20.67 -4.92 57.21
C GLU A 2 -20.87 -5.07 55.69
N TRP A 3 -21.99 -4.59 55.14
CA TRP A 3 -22.27 -4.69 53.69
C TRP A 3 -21.27 -3.91 52.81
N LYS A 4 -20.64 -2.87 53.35
CA LYS A 4 -19.61 -2.08 52.66
C LYS A 4 -18.37 -2.92 52.35
N TRP A 5 -17.99 -3.82 53.27
CA TRP A 5 -16.89 -4.75 53.06
C TRP A 5 -17.23 -5.78 51.99
N TYR A 6 -18.46 -6.31 52.01
CA TYR A 6 -18.92 -7.28 51.02
C TYR A 6 -18.91 -6.73 49.59
N LEU A 7 -19.39 -5.49 49.40
CA LEU A 7 -19.33 -4.77 48.11
C LEU A 7 -17.90 -4.45 47.69
N TRP A 8 -17.00 -4.17 48.64
CA TRP A 8 -15.59 -3.95 48.36
C TRP A 8 -14.91 -5.25 47.90
N PHE A 9 -15.16 -6.39 48.56
CA PHE A 9 -14.66 -7.70 48.13
C PHE A 9 -15.21 -8.12 46.77
N ILE A 10 -16.50 -7.89 46.47
CA ILE A 10 -17.07 -8.18 45.15
C ILE A 10 -16.41 -7.30 44.08
N ARG A 11 -16.21 -6.00 44.33
CA ARG A 11 -15.51 -5.12 43.37
C ARG A 11 -14.06 -5.53 43.17
N MET A 12 -13.38 -5.95 44.23
CA MET A 12 -11.99 -6.41 44.15
C MET A 12 -11.90 -7.76 43.43
N ALA A 13 -12.83 -8.69 43.68
CA ALA A 13 -12.92 -9.97 42.99
C ALA A 13 -13.31 -9.78 41.51
N VAL A 14 -14.21 -8.86 41.17
CA VAL A 14 -14.53 -8.51 39.78
C VAL A 14 -13.34 -7.84 39.10
N MET A 15 -12.61 -6.94 39.77
CA MET A 15 -11.37 -6.38 39.23
C MET A 15 -10.30 -7.45 39.04
N LEU A 16 -10.14 -8.37 39.98
CA LEU A 16 -9.22 -9.52 39.86
C LEU A 16 -9.66 -10.45 38.72
N LEU A 17 -10.95 -10.73 38.53
CA LEU A 17 -11.47 -11.52 37.41
C LEU A 17 -11.34 -10.80 36.06
N VAL A 18 -11.42 -9.46 36.04
CA VAL A 18 -11.14 -8.63 34.86
C VAL A 18 -9.64 -8.61 34.55
N LEU A 19 -8.78 -8.65 35.57
CA LEU A 19 -7.33 -8.78 35.44
C LEU A 19 -6.91 -10.21 35.08
N GLU A 20 -7.62 -11.23 35.56
CA GLU A 20 -7.42 -12.66 35.24
C GLU A 20 -7.96 -13.05 33.86
N ARG A 21 -8.87 -12.26 33.28
CA ARG A 21 -9.18 -12.36 31.84
C ARG A 21 -7.96 -12.02 30.95
N CYS A 22 -6.89 -11.51 31.54
CA CYS A 22 -5.60 -11.28 30.89
C CYS A 22 -4.51 -12.28 31.34
N SER A 23 -4.86 -13.41 31.96
CA SER A 23 -3.87 -14.45 32.35
C SER A 23 -3.36 -15.29 31.16
N TRP A 24 -3.86 -15.03 29.95
CA TRP A 24 -3.49 -15.72 28.70
C TRP A 24 -3.12 -14.73 27.57
N CYS A 25 -2.73 -13.50 27.91
CA CYS A 25 -1.99 -12.67 26.97
C CYS A 25 -0.57 -13.22 26.88
N THR A 26 -0.35 -14.15 25.96
CA THR A 26 0.99 -14.52 25.52
C THR A 26 1.72 -13.22 25.15
N THR A 27 2.80 -12.92 25.85
CA THR A 27 3.58 -11.67 25.82
C THR A 27 4.34 -11.42 24.51
N ASP A 28 3.92 -12.07 23.42
CA ASP A 28 4.61 -12.06 22.12
C ASP A 28 3.70 -11.87 20.92
N ALA A 29 2.38 -11.74 21.09
CA ALA A 29 1.45 -11.63 19.96
C ALA A 29 1.28 -10.17 19.47
N CYS A 30 1.09 -10.00 18.16
CA CYS A 30 0.62 -8.75 17.56
C CYS A 30 -0.72 -8.26 18.14
N LEU A 31 -1.07 -6.99 17.91
CA LEU A 31 -2.36 -6.46 18.39
C LEU A 31 -3.54 -7.22 17.78
N GLU A 32 -4.45 -7.66 18.65
CA GLU A 32 -5.57 -8.53 18.26
C GLU A 32 -6.48 -7.92 17.17
N HIS A 33 -6.69 -6.61 17.19
CA HIS A 33 -7.49 -5.95 16.15
C HIS A 33 -6.78 -5.92 14.79
N GLU A 34 -5.46 -5.75 14.75
CA GLU A 34 -4.67 -5.83 13.51
C GLU A 34 -4.65 -7.28 13.00
N ARG A 35 -4.53 -8.26 13.90
CA ARG A 35 -4.65 -9.68 13.56
C ARG A 35 -5.99 -10.00 12.89
N ILE A 36 -7.09 -9.54 13.49
CA ILE A 36 -8.44 -9.73 12.94
C ILE A 36 -8.58 -9.00 11.60
N ALA A 37 -8.04 -7.78 11.47
CA ALA A 37 -8.07 -7.04 10.21
C ALA A 37 -7.31 -7.76 9.09
N LEU A 38 -6.16 -8.39 9.38
CA LEU A 38 -5.45 -9.25 8.43
C LEU A 38 -6.29 -10.46 8.02
N LEU A 39 -6.96 -11.12 8.96
CA LEU A 39 -7.85 -12.24 8.62
C LEU A 39 -9.05 -11.80 7.78
N HIS A 40 -9.56 -10.58 7.98
CA HIS A 40 -10.58 -9.99 7.10
C HIS A 40 -10.07 -9.70 5.68
N LEU A 41 -8.77 -9.40 5.52
CA LEU A 41 -8.14 -9.25 4.20
C LEU A 41 -7.94 -10.58 3.49
N LYS A 42 -7.64 -11.65 4.24
CA LYS A 42 -7.22 -12.95 3.70
C LYS A 42 -8.10 -13.47 2.54
N PRO A 43 -9.45 -13.44 2.59
CA PRO A 43 -10.29 -13.95 1.50
C PRO A 43 -10.05 -13.27 0.15
N PHE A 44 -9.61 -12.01 0.14
CA PHE A 44 -9.41 -11.22 -1.06
C PHE A 44 -8.03 -11.44 -1.71
N PHE A 45 -7.07 -11.99 -0.97
CA PHE A 45 -5.67 -12.08 -1.37
C PHE A 45 -5.09 -13.50 -1.22
N ASN A 46 -5.92 -14.54 -1.06
CA ASN A 46 -5.43 -15.91 -0.81
C ASN A 46 -5.80 -16.92 -1.92
N TYR A 47 -6.01 -16.50 -3.16
CA TYR A 47 -6.41 -17.39 -4.25
C TYR A 47 -5.35 -18.44 -4.58
N GLY A 48 -4.07 -18.08 -4.55
CA GLY A 48 -2.95 -19.00 -4.73
C GLY A 48 -2.52 -19.75 -3.48
N ASN A 49 -3.32 -19.70 -2.41
CA ASN A 49 -2.93 -20.17 -1.06
C ASN A 49 -1.57 -19.59 -0.61
N GLN A 50 -1.32 -18.31 -0.89
CA GLN A 50 -0.05 -17.62 -0.57
C GLN A 50 -0.03 -17.02 0.84
N LEU A 51 -1.17 -17.03 1.54
CA LEU A 51 -1.34 -16.56 2.92
C LEU A 51 -1.59 -17.75 3.87
N GLN A 52 -0.95 -18.90 3.61
CA GLN A 52 -1.10 -20.12 4.41
C GLN A 52 -0.73 -19.91 5.88
N SER A 53 0.30 -19.11 6.16
CA SER A 53 0.73 -18.83 7.53
C SER A 53 -0.28 -18.01 8.34
N TRP A 54 -1.28 -17.39 7.69
CA TRP A 54 -2.26 -16.51 8.34
C TRP A 54 -3.35 -17.37 8.99
N VAL A 55 -3.04 -17.92 10.16
CA VAL A 55 -3.89 -18.93 10.82
C VAL A 55 -4.98 -18.29 11.68
N GLU A 56 -6.18 -18.88 11.66
CA GLU A 56 -7.31 -18.46 12.49
C GLU A 56 -7.24 -19.07 13.90
N VAL A 57 -6.06 -18.97 14.53
CA VAL A 57 -5.84 -19.42 15.90
C VAL A 57 -5.87 -18.21 16.82
N LYS A 58 -6.77 -18.20 17.80
CA LYS A 58 -6.88 -17.11 18.77
C LYS A 58 -5.54 -16.92 19.49
N GLY A 59 -5.04 -15.68 19.53
CA GLY A 59 -3.76 -15.34 20.15
C GLY A 59 -2.52 -15.71 19.33
N SER A 60 -2.68 -16.18 18.09
CA SER A 60 -1.53 -16.37 17.21
C SER A 60 -0.84 -15.05 16.92
N ASP A 61 0.49 -15.04 16.98
CA ASP A 61 1.28 -13.86 16.66
C ASP A 61 1.33 -13.60 15.15
N CYS A 62 0.56 -12.61 14.67
CA CYS A 62 0.57 -12.24 13.26
C CYS A 62 1.88 -11.60 12.80
N CYS A 63 2.75 -11.16 13.71
CA CYS A 63 4.08 -10.67 13.34
C CYS A 63 5.00 -11.79 12.83
N LYS A 64 4.63 -13.05 13.04
CA LYS A 64 5.30 -14.23 12.49
C LYS A 64 4.68 -14.72 11.18
N TRP A 65 3.60 -14.10 10.71
CA TRP A 65 2.99 -14.48 9.46
C TRP A 65 3.85 -14.01 8.29
N GLU A 66 3.96 -14.84 7.26
CA GLU A 66 4.58 -14.45 6.01
C GLU A 66 3.94 -13.16 5.49
N ARG A 67 4.77 -12.29 4.91
CA ARG A 67 4.39 -11.01 4.32
C ARG A 67 3.91 -9.94 5.32
N VAL A 68 3.98 -10.22 6.61
CA VAL A 68 3.76 -9.26 7.69
C VAL A 68 5.09 -8.94 8.34
N GLU A 69 5.33 -7.66 8.62
CA GLU A 69 6.43 -7.22 9.46
C GLU A 69 5.90 -6.21 10.47
N CYS A 70 6.31 -6.40 11.73
CA CYS A 70 5.93 -5.56 12.85
C CYS A 70 7.12 -4.80 13.41
N ASN A 71 6.82 -3.67 14.04
CA ASN A 71 7.77 -3.00 14.92
C ASN A 71 8.07 -3.88 16.14
N THR A 72 9.35 -4.10 16.46
CA THR A 72 9.78 -4.96 17.57
C THR A 72 9.39 -4.40 18.95
N THR A 73 9.23 -3.08 19.06
CA THR A 73 8.90 -2.37 20.30
C THR A 73 7.40 -2.20 20.47
N THR A 74 6.72 -1.65 19.46
CA THR A 74 5.27 -1.36 19.55
C THR A 74 4.41 -2.58 19.24
N ARG A 75 4.99 -3.63 18.64
CA ARG A 75 4.29 -4.82 18.12
C ARG A 75 3.17 -4.51 17.12
N ARG A 76 3.21 -3.31 16.54
CA ARG A 76 2.29 -2.85 15.49
C ARG A 76 2.78 -3.23 14.11
N LEU A 77 1.84 -3.47 13.21
CA LEU A 77 2.11 -3.75 11.81
C LEU A 77 2.74 -2.53 11.12
N ILE A 78 3.96 -2.69 10.58
CA ILE A 78 4.68 -1.61 9.87
C ILE A 78 4.86 -1.90 8.39
N GLN A 79 4.73 -3.16 7.97
CA GLN A 79 4.78 -3.53 6.57
C GLN A 79 3.83 -4.69 6.26
N LEU A 80 3.19 -4.59 5.09
CA LEU A 80 2.29 -5.59 4.55
C LEU A 80 2.60 -5.83 3.06
N SER A 81 2.82 -7.09 2.68
CA SER A 81 3.08 -7.48 1.29
C SER A 81 2.03 -8.43 0.72
N LEU A 82 1.12 -7.88 -0.07
CA LEU A 82 0.10 -8.64 -0.79
C LEU A 82 0.45 -8.69 -2.28
N ASN A 83 1.73 -8.87 -2.60
CA ASN A 83 2.16 -8.95 -4.00
C ASN A 83 1.73 -10.28 -4.64
N SER A 84 1.28 -10.19 -5.90
CA SER A 84 0.98 -11.32 -6.79
C SER A 84 -0.01 -12.32 -6.23
N THR A 85 -1.00 -11.83 -5.47
CA THR A 85 -1.92 -12.67 -4.69
C THR A 85 -3.20 -13.09 -5.42
N ILE A 86 -3.51 -12.44 -6.53
CA ILE A 86 -4.78 -12.59 -7.27
C ILE A 86 -4.53 -13.12 -8.69
N TRP A 87 -3.26 -13.22 -9.09
CA TRP A 87 -2.87 -13.55 -10.46
C TRP A 87 -3.41 -14.89 -10.95
N LEU A 88 -3.49 -15.92 -10.09
CA LEU A 88 -4.05 -17.23 -10.44
C LEU A 88 -5.57 -17.19 -10.68
N TYR A 89 -6.32 -16.40 -9.90
CA TYR A 89 -7.76 -16.20 -10.13
C TYR A 89 -8.04 -15.59 -11.51
N ASN A 90 -7.17 -14.68 -11.95
CA ASN A 90 -7.32 -13.99 -13.23
C ASN A 90 -6.93 -14.86 -14.44
N MET A 91 -6.15 -15.95 -14.27
CA MET A 91 -5.84 -16.88 -15.36
C MET A 91 -6.94 -17.93 -15.59
N GLU A 92 -7.65 -18.36 -14.55
CA GLU A 92 -8.68 -19.40 -14.65
C GLU A 92 -9.99 -18.91 -15.30
N TYR A 93 -10.28 -17.61 -15.22
CA TYR A 93 -11.49 -16.99 -15.75
C TYR A 93 -11.38 -16.49 -17.21
N ASP A 94 -10.22 -16.68 -17.85
CA ASP A 94 -9.86 -16.13 -19.18
C ASP A 94 -10.08 -17.14 -20.32
N MET A 95 -11.18 -17.90 -20.27
CA MET A 95 -11.58 -18.79 -21.38
C MET A 95 -12.72 -18.26 -22.24
N ASP A 96 -13.49 -17.24 -21.80
CA ASP A 96 -14.70 -16.86 -22.56
C ASP A 96 -15.17 -15.39 -22.49
N ASN A 97 -14.48 -14.46 -21.81
CA ASN A 97 -15.03 -13.11 -21.65
C ASN A 97 -14.00 -11.98 -21.80
N ARG A 98 -14.16 -11.17 -22.86
CA ARG A 98 -13.33 -10.00 -23.25
C ARG A 98 -13.41 -8.80 -22.28
N ASN A 99 -13.79 -9.03 -21.04
CA ASN A 99 -13.80 -8.06 -19.96
C ASN A 99 -13.09 -8.70 -18.77
N LEU A 100 -11.77 -8.52 -18.70
CA LEU A 100 -11.02 -8.68 -17.45
C LEU A 100 -11.81 -7.95 -16.36
N ASN A 101 -12.43 -8.70 -15.44
CA ASN A 101 -13.09 -8.15 -14.26
C ASN A 101 -11.99 -7.57 -13.38
N ALA A 102 -11.54 -6.37 -13.72
CA ALA A 102 -10.55 -5.65 -12.95
C ALA A 102 -11.04 -5.57 -11.52
N TRP A 103 -10.21 -6.08 -10.61
CA TRP A 103 -10.62 -6.20 -9.23
C TRP A 103 -10.59 -4.81 -8.56
N TYR A 104 -11.60 -4.57 -7.74
CA TYR A 104 -11.72 -3.35 -6.95
C TYR A 104 -11.05 -3.56 -5.59
N LEU A 105 -10.03 -2.74 -5.30
CA LEU A 105 -9.43 -2.70 -3.98
C LEU A 105 -10.18 -1.75 -3.07
N ASN A 106 -10.83 -2.29 -2.04
CA ASN A 106 -11.36 -1.48 -0.96
C ASN A 106 -10.24 -1.07 0.01
N ALA A 107 -9.62 0.08 -0.24
CA ALA A 107 -8.50 0.57 0.58
C ALA A 107 -8.86 0.88 2.05
N SER A 108 -10.15 0.94 2.41
CA SER A 108 -10.58 1.08 3.81
C SER A 108 -10.13 -0.07 4.70
N MET A 109 -9.87 -1.24 4.11
CA MET A 109 -9.44 -2.43 4.85
C MET A 109 -8.03 -2.30 5.43
N PHE A 110 -7.23 -1.33 4.98
CA PHE A 110 -5.90 -1.07 5.53
C PHE A 110 -5.90 -0.07 6.70
N LEU A 111 -7.02 0.62 6.94
CA LEU A 111 -7.13 1.64 7.99
C LEU A 111 -6.86 1.16 9.42
N PRO A 112 -7.11 -0.12 9.78
CA PRO A 112 -6.71 -0.63 11.09
C PRO A 112 -5.19 -0.62 11.35
N PHE A 113 -4.35 -0.55 10.31
CA PHE A 113 -2.89 -0.59 10.44
C PHE A 113 -2.29 0.81 10.55
N GLU A 114 -2.48 1.45 11.69
CA GLU A 114 -2.18 2.88 11.89
C GLU A 114 -0.68 3.20 11.78
N GLU A 115 0.20 2.25 12.10
CA GLU A 115 1.66 2.38 11.98
C GLU A 115 2.21 1.85 10.65
N LEU A 116 1.35 1.50 9.69
CA LEU A 116 1.78 0.95 8.41
C LEU A 116 2.66 1.94 7.65
N LYS A 117 3.90 1.54 7.39
CA LYS A 117 4.91 2.31 6.66
C LYS A 117 5.10 1.84 5.22
N ARG A 118 4.92 0.55 4.95
CA ARG A 118 5.18 -0.02 3.63
C ARG A 118 4.07 -0.96 3.20
N LEU A 119 3.41 -0.61 2.11
CA LEU A 119 2.33 -1.39 1.53
C LEU A 119 2.73 -1.82 0.12
N TYR A 120 2.83 -3.13 -0.08
CA TYR A 120 3.14 -3.72 -1.38
C TYR A 120 1.92 -4.45 -1.92
N LEU A 121 1.45 -4.02 -3.08
CA LEU A 121 0.27 -4.54 -3.76
C LEU A 121 0.57 -4.85 -5.24
N SER A 122 1.83 -5.07 -5.57
CA SER A 122 2.27 -5.30 -6.94
C SER A 122 1.68 -6.58 -7.52
N GLY A 123 1.32 -6.62 -8.80
CA GLY A 123 0.94 -7.88 -9.46
C GLY A 123 -0.48 -8.36 -9.17
N ASN A 124 -1.44 -7.48 -8.88
CA ASN A 124 -2.80 -7.85 -8.50
C ASN A 124 -3.86 -7.49 -9.55
N ALA A 125 -3.47 -7.08 -10.76
CA ALA A 125 -4.40 -6.65 -11.82
C ALA A 125 -5.38 -5.53 -11.38
N MET A 126 -4.93 -4.63 -10.48
CA MET A 126 -5.70 -3.44 -10.09
C MET A 126 -5.89 -2.51 -11.28
N GLY A 127 -7.09 -1.96 -11.45
CA GLY A 127 -7.36 -0.95 -12.49
C GLY A 127 -7.92 -1.57 -13.78
N GLY A 128 -9.14 -1.16 -14.13
CA GLY A 128 -9.80 -1.53 -15.37
C GLY A 128 -10.84 -0.49 -15.74
N ASN A 129 -12.08 -0.90 -16.01
CA ASN A 129 -13.16 0.03 -16.32
C ASN A 129 -13.86 0.62 -15.08
N LEU A 130 -13.59 0.07 -13.89
CA LEU A 130 -14.04 0.63 -12.63
C LEU A 130 -12.99 1.60 -12.10
N GLU A 131 -13.42 2.85 -11.88
CA GLU A 131 -12.57 3.86 -11.27
C GLU A 131 -12.23 3.44 -9.84
N ASN A 132 -10.94 3.53 -9.50
CA ASN A 132 -10.37 3.10 -8.23
C ASN A 132 -10.67 4.11 -7.11
N GLU A 133 -11.95 4.46 -6.93
CA GLU A 133 -12.47 5.41 -5.95
C GLU A 133 -12.21 5.02 -4.49
N GLY A 134 -11.53 3.92 -4.19
CA GLY A 134 -11.09 3.59 -2.84
C GLY A 134 -9.75 4.23 -2.45
N PHE A 135 -8.87 4.50 -3.43
CA PHE A 135 -7.44 4.74 -3.16
C PHE A 135 -7.17 6.01 -2.35
N GLN A 136 -8.02 7.03 -2.42
CA GLN A 136 -7.88 8.23 -1.61
C GLN A 136 -7.95 7.93 -0.11
N LEU A 137 -8.55 6.81 0.31
CA LEU A 137 -8.58 6.41 1.72
C LEU A 137 -7.20 6.04 2.26
N LEU A 138 -6.25 5.67 1.40
CA LEU A 138 -4.86 5.44 1.81
C LEU A 138 -4.23 6.71 2.42
N SER A 139 -4.75 7.91 2.11
CA SER A 139 -4.29 9.16 2.73
C SER A 139 -4.52 9.24 4.24
N ARG A 140 -5.37 8.38 4.79
CA ARG A 140 -5.55 8.26 6.25
C ARG A 140 -4.41 7.48 6.92
N LEU A 141 -3.56 6.80 6.15
CA LEU A 141 -2.37 6.11 6.63
C LEU A 141 -1.21 7.10 6.73
N ASN A 142 -1.23 7.93 7.77
CA ASN A 142 -0.29 9.04 7.95
C ASN A 142 1.19 8.62 7.99
N ASN A 143 1.47 7.35 8.28
CA ASN A 143 2.82 6.80 8.35
C ASN A 143 3.29 6.12 7.06
N LEU A 144 2.48 6.09 6.00
CA LEU A 144 2.79 5.34 4.78
C LEU A 144 3.94 5.99 3.99
N GLU A 145 5.13 5.39 4.03
CA GLU A 145 6.32 5.89 3.39
C GLU A 145 6.61 5.22 2.03
N THR A 146 6.16 3.98 1.85
CA THR A 146 6.36 3.21 0.61
C THR A 146 5.05 2.61 0.15
N LEU A 147 4.68 2.91 -1.09
CA LEU A 147 3.55 2.30 -1.77
C LEU A 147 4.03 1.71 -3.10
N ASP A 148 3.85 0.40 -3.25
CA ASP A 148 4.18 -0.32 -4.48
C ASP A 148 2.91 -0.85 -5.15
N LEU A 149 2.59 -0.26 -6.30
CA LEU A 149 1.45 -0.60 -7.15
C LEU A 149 1.94 -1.11 -8.52
N SER A 150 3.18 -1.56 -8.62
CA SER A 150 3.76 -2.00 -9.88
C SER A 150 3.02 -3.23 -10.43
N TRP A 151 3.11 -3.51 -11.72
CA TRP A 151 2.50 -4.71 -12.33
C TRP A 151 0.98 -4.79 -12.09
N ASN A 152 0.29 -3.69 -12.34
CA ASN A 152 -1.16 -3.62 -12.32
C ASN A 152 -1.65 -3.04 -13.65
N SER A 153 -2.93 -2.71 -13.74
CA SER A 153 -3.60 -2.17 -14.91
C SER A 153 -4.09 -0.74 -14.64
N LEU A 154 -3.34 0.03 -13.83
CA LEU A 154 -3.72 1.37 -13.41
C LEU A 154 -3.54 2.39 -14.55
N LYS A 155 -4.55 3.21 -14.77
CA LYS A 155 -4.55 4.31 -15.76
C LYS A 155 -4.12 5.62 -15.12
N ASN A 156 -3.95 6.67 -15.93
CA ASN A 156 -3.51 8.01 -15.52
C ASN A 156 -4.25 8.59 -14.28
N SER A 157 -5.53 8.24 -14.08
CA SER A 157 -6.33 8.69 -12.93
C SER A 157 -5.73 8.32 -11.58
N ILE A 158 -4.89 7.28 -11.49
CA ILE A 158 -4.23 6.89 -10.24
C ILE A 158 -3.47 8.05 -9.59
N LEU A 159 -2.86 8.93 -10.39
CA LEU A 159 -2.07 10.06 -9.90
C LEU A 159 -2.90 11.03 -9.06
N PHE A 160 -4.19 11.20 -9.39
CA PHE A 160 -5.10 12.03 -8.60
C PHE A 160 -5.34 11.46 -7.20
N HIS A 161 -5.44 10.13 -7.07
CA HIS A 161 -5.66 9.49 -5.77
C HIS A 161 -4.43 9.54 -4.86
N MET A 162 -3.24 9.82 -5.41
CA MET A 162 -2.00 9.96 -4.64
C MET A 162 -1.84 11.32 -3.95
N ARG A 163 -2.65 12.33 -4.33
CA ARG A 163 -2.48 13.74 -3.94
C ARG A 163 -2.41 14.06 -2.44
N ASN A 164 -2.91 13.16 -1.60
CA ASN A 164 -2.96 13.36 -0.15
C ASN A 164 -2.02 12.41 0.62
N LEU A 165 -1.16 11.65 -0.06
CA LEU A 165 -0.22 10.71 0.57
C LEU A 165 1.10 11.38 0.94
N SER A 166 1.04 12.53 1.64
CA SER A 166 2.18 13.42 1.87
C SER A 166 3.36 12.79 2.64
N SER A 167 3.15 11.66 3.32
CA SER A 167 4.19 10.87 4.00
C SER A 167 5.03 10.00 3.06
N LEU A 168 4.61 9.81 1.80
CA LEU A 168 5.31 8.95 0.85
C LEU A 168 6.73 9.45 0.57
N LYS A 169 7.66 8.51 0.64
CA LYS A 169 9.06 8.63 0.23
C LYS A 169 9.35 7.82 -1.02
N THR A 170 8.61 6.75 -1.25
CA THR A 170 8.74 5.89 -2.44
C THR A 170 7.38 5.55 -3.01
N LEU A 171 7.18 5.83 -4.29
CA LEU A 171 6.00 5.44 -5.05
C LEU A 171 6.45 4.65 -6.29
N ARG A 172 5.95 3.42 -6.43
CA ARG A 172 6.21 2.59 -7.60
C ARG A 172 4.93 2.32 -8.37
N LEU A 173 4.95 2.70 -9.65
CA LEU A 173 3.87 2.52 -10.62
C LEU A 173 4.39 1.82 -11.89
N ARG A 174 5.52 1.12 -11.78
CA ARG A 174 6.12 0.39 -12.90
C ARG A 174 5.14 -0.60 -13.52
N ARG A 175 5.11 -0.76 -14.84
CA ARG A 175 4.26 -1.76 -15.51
C ARG A 175 2.79 -1.60 -15.17
N ASN A 176 2.27 -0.44 -15.54
CA ASN A 176 0.85 -0.09 -15.49
C ASN A 176 0.40 0.39 -16.89
N GLN A 177 -0.78 1.00 -16.98
CA GLN A 177 -1.35 1.54 -18.23
C GLN A 177 -1.29 3.07 -18.25
N LEU A 178 -0.25 3.66 -17.66
CA LEU A 178 -0.01 5.11 -17.77
C LEU A 178 0.41 5.43 -19.20
N LYS A 179 -0.24 6.39 -19.85
CA LYS A 179 -0.03 6.62 -21.28
C LYS A 179 -0.20 8.06 -21.76
N GLY A 180 0.35 8.32 -22.94
CA GLY A 180 0.26 9.61 -23.63
C GLY A 180 1.01 10.71 -22.90
N ARG A 181 0.54 11.95 -23.03
CA ARG A 181 1.03 13.08 -22.25
C ARG A 181 0.49 13.03 -20.83
N LEU A 182 1.38 12.97 -19.85
CA LEU A 182 1.03 12.82 -18.43
C LEU A 182 0.74 14.18 -17.76
N ASP A 183 -0.27 14.89 -18.22
CA ASP A 183 -0.66 16.21 -17.67
C ASP A 183 -1.22 16.12 -16.24
N HIS A 184 -1.76 14.96 -15.87
CA HIS A 184 -2.28 14.69 -14.51
C HIS A 184 -1.19 14.50 -13.45
N ILE A 185 0.10 14.62 -13.81
CA ILE A 185 1.22 14.50 -12.88
C ILE A 185 1.17 15.52 -11.72
N GLN A 186 0.41 16.60 -11.88
CA GLN A 186 0.05 17.54 -10.82
C GLN A 186 -0.64 16.89 -9.61
N GLY A 187 -1.23 15.71 -9.78
CA GLY A 187 -1.74 14.89 -8.68
C GLY A 187 -0.66 14.50 -7.66
N LEU A 188 0.63 14.63 -8.00
CA LEU A 188 1.74 14.35 -7.09
C LEU A 188 2.27 15.61 -6.37
N ASN A 189 1.75 16.82 -6.63
CA ASN A 189 2.31 18.10 -6.15
C ASN A 189 2.58 18.15 -4.65
N ASN A 190 1.74 17.50 -3.84
CA ASN A 190 1.85 17.54 -2.39
C ASN A 190 2.77 16.45 -1.81
N LEU A 191 3.34 15.58 -2.65
CA LEU A 191 4.26 14.52 -2.25
C LEU A 191 5.68 15.08 -2.05
N THR A 192 5.81 16.16 -1.29
CA THR A 192 7.08 16.87 -1.10
C THR A 192 8.14 16.02 -0.38
N ASN A 193 7.75 14.94 0.31
CA ASN A 193 8.67 13.97 0.91
C ASN A 193 9.16 12.87 -0.05
N LEU A 194 8.63 12.82 -1.28
CA LEU A 194 8.92 11.76 -2.24
C LEU A 194 10.38 11.83 -2.68
N LYS A 195 11.10 10.71 -2.52
CA LYS A 195 12.52 10.56 -2.87
C LYS A 195 12.72 9.68 -4.10
N TYR A 196 11.81 8.73 -4.32
CA TYR A 196 11.88 7.82 -5.45
C TYR A 196 10.49 7.67 -6.09
N LEU A 197 10.42 7.97 -7.38
CA LEU A 197 9.27 7.75 -8.24
C LEU A 197 9.66 6.82 -9.39
N ASP A 198 9.00 5.66 -9.46
CA ASP A 198 9.17 4.70 -10.55
C ASP A 198 7.93 4.69 -11.45
N LEU A 199 8.10 5.20 -12.67
CA LEU A 199 7.11 5.22 -13.75
C LEU A 199 7.54 4.36 -14.93
N SER A 200 8.54 3.50 -14.76
CA SER A 200 9.11 2.69 -15.84
C SER A 200 8.11 1.68 -16.40
N ASP A 201 8.35 1.17 -17.60
CA ASP A 201 7.53 0.13 -18.23
C ASP A 201 6.06 0.56 -18.36
N ASN A 202 5.82 1.75 -18.91
CA ASN A 202 4.49 2.28 -19.19
C ASN A 202 4.44 2.78 -20.65
N ASN A 203 3.37 3.46 -21.06
CA ASN A 203 3.20 4.01 -22.41
C ASN A 203 3.26 5.56 -22.42
N ILE A 204 4.06 6.16 -21.52
CA ILE A 204 4.16 7.62 -21.38
C ILE A 204 4.94 8.20 -22.56
N GLU A 205 4.36 9.18 -23.25
CA GLU A 205 4.96 9.87 -24.40
C GLU A 205 5.66 11.16 -23.99
N SER A 206 5.11 11.87 -23.00
CA SER A 206 5.71 13.09 -22.45
C SER A 206 5.18 13.39 -21.04
N ILE A 207 5.91 14.18 -20.26
CA ILE A 207 5.54 14.59 -18.90
C ILE A 207 5.56 16.11 -18.79
N SER A 208 4.57 16.68 -18.11
CA SER A 208 4.55 18.10 -17.76
C SER A 208 5.45 18.39 -16.55
N ASN A 209 6.33 19.40 -16.67
CA ASN A 209 7.23 19.79 -15.57
C ASN A 209 6.53 20.37 -14.35
N GLN A 210 5.34 20.94 -14.54
CA GLN A 210 4.63 21.66 -13.47
C GLN A 210 4.31 20.78 -12.25
N GLY A 211 4.18 19.45 -12.45
CA GLY A 211 3.93 18.55 -11.33
C GLY A 211 5.18 18.01 -10.65
N LEU A 212 6.27 17.86 -11.41
CA LEU A 212 7.52 17.31 -10.91
C LEU A 212 8.37 18.36 -10.18
N SER A 213 8.25 19.65 -10.54
CA SER A 213 8.97 20.75 -9.90
C SER A 213 8.67 20.92 -8.41
N ASN A 214 7.47 20.51 -7.96
CA ASN A 214 7.09 20.56 -6.54
C ASN A 214 7.65 19.39 -5.71
N LEU A 215 8.22 18.36 -6.36
CA LEU A 215 8.81 17.20 -5.68
C LEU A 215 10.25 17.52 -5.27
N THR A 216 10.42 18.52 -4.40
CA THR A 216 11.73 19.11 -4.05
C THR A 216 12.72 18.13 -3.40
N ASN A 217 12.24 17.02 -2.82
CA ASN A 217 13.09 15.97 -2.25
C ASN A 217 13.33 14.78 -3.20
N LEU A 218 12.87 14.85 -4.46
CA LEU A 218 12.98 13.75 -5.41
C LEU A 218 14.44 13.54 -5.79
N LYS A 219 14.95 12.34 -5.47
CA LYS A 219 16.33 11.95 -5.76
C LYS A 219 16.43 11.05 -6.97
N LYS A 220 15.38 10.26 -7.22
CA LYS A 220 15.34 9.31 -8.33
C LYS A 220 14.00 9.34 -9.05
N LEU A 221 14.06 9.50 -10.37
CA LEU A 221 12.93 9.36 -11.28
C LEU A 221 13.28 8.31 -12.34
N ASP A 222 12.55 7.20 -12.36
CA ASP A 222 12.74 6.13 -13.35
C ASP A 222 11.64 6.17 -14.41
N LEU A 223 12.06 6.40 -15.64
CA LEU A 223 11.19 6.53 -16.82
C LEU A 223 11.55 5.53 -17.92
N ARG A 224 12.41 4.54 -17.62
CA ARG A 224 12.81 3.53 -18.60
C ARG A 224 11.61 2.79 -19.19
N TRP A 225 11.76 2.29 -20.41
CA TRP A 225 10.70 1.54 -21.09
C TRP A 225 9.37 2.31 -21.18
N ASN A 226 9.46 3.59 -21.56
CA ASN A 226 8.33 4.42 -21.98
C ASN A 226 8.54 4.88 -23.44
N GLN A 227 7.63 5.69 -23.97
CA GLN A 227 7.62 6.22 -25.34
C GLN A 227 8.08 7.69 -25.39
N ILE A 228 9.01 8.07 -24.52
CA ILE A 228 9.45 9.46 -24.38
C ILE A 228 10.41 9.81 -25.52
N GLU A 229 9.91 10.54 -26.52
CA GLU A 229 10.66 10.88 -27.74
C GLU A 229 11.50 12.16 -27.63
N SER A 230 11.16 13.09 -26.71
CA SER A 230 11.82 14.40 -26.62
C SER A 230 12.24 14.77 -25.19
N PHE A 231 13.54 15.04 -25.04
CA PHE A 231 14.17 15.49 -23.80
C PHE A 231 13.86 16.95 -23.45
N GLN A 232 13.24 17.72 -24.36
CA GLN A 232 12.97 19.13 -24.13
C GLN A 232 12.02 19.34 -22.94
N SER A 233 11.18 18.35 -22.66
CA SER A 233 10.31 18.32 -21.47
C SER A 233 11.08 18.20 -20.16
N PHE A 234 12.38 17.92 -20.09
CA PHE A 234 13.08 17.68 -18.80
C PHE A 234 14.16 18.72 -18.48
N LYS A 235 14.34 19.74 -19.32
CA LYS A 235 15.34 20.80 -19.11
C LYS A 235 15.12 21.57 -17.80
N ASP A 236 13.89 21.72 -17.34
CA ASP A 236 13.58 22.42 -16.08
C ASP A 236 13.72 21.51 -14.85
N LEU A 237 13.89 20.18 -15.03
CA LEU A 237 14.07 19.24 -13.91
C LEU A 237 15.53 19.08 -13.51
N SER A 238 16.48 19.37 -14.40
CA SER A 238 17.92 19.32 -14.08
C SER A 238 18.34 20.39 -13.07
N ASP A 239 17.51 21.41 -12.84
CA ASP A 239 17.74 22.45 -11.83
C ASP A 239 17.24 22.05 -10.43
N ASN A 240 16.39 21.01 -10.34
CA ASN A 240 16.06 20.38 -9.06
C ASN A 240 17.21 19.44 -8.67
N GLU A 241 17.48 19.24 -7.38
CA GLU A 241 18.55 18.37 -6.85
C GLU A 241 18.39 16.86 -7.17
N LEU A 242 17.72 16.53 -8.27
CA LEU A 242 17.51 15.19 -8.80
C LEU A 242 18.85 14.54 -9.07
N LYS A 243 19.21 13.58 -8.23
CA LYS A 243 20.50 12.90 -8.27
C LYS A 243 20.58 11.87 -9.38
N ASP A 244 19.45 11.25 -9.71
CA ASP A 244 19.36 10.14 -10.64
C ASP A 244 18.09 10.26 -11.50
N LEU A 245 18.24 10.82 -12.69
CA LEU A 245 17.22 10.77 -13.73
C LEU A 245 17.54 9.59 -14.65
N VAL A 246 16.76 8.51 -14.54
CA VAL A 246 16.96 7.33 -15.37
C VAL A 246 15.95 7.35 -16.51
N ILE A 247 16.40 7.83 -17.67
CA ILE A 247 15.64 7.80 -18.93
C ILE A 247 16.47 6.98 -19.91
N HIS A 248 16.08 5.74 -20.22
CA HIS A 248 16.64 4.99 -21.35
C HIS A 248 15.75 3.80 -21.77
N GLN A 249 15.76 3.52 -23.06
CA GLN A 249 15.29 2.27 -23.63
C GLN A 249 16.38 1.21 -23.45
N GLY A 250 15.96 -0.03 -23.19
CA GLY A 250 16.79 -1.15 -23.58
C GLY A 250 16.97 -1.11 -25.09
N ILE A 251 18.23 -0.90 -25.51
CA ILE A 251 18.89 -1.43 -26.71
C ILE A 251 18.30 -0.98 -28.08
N ILE A 252 19.19 -0.36 -28.87
CA ILE A 252 19.11 -0.18 -30.33
C ILE A 252 18.98 -1.54 -31.01
#